data_AF-V7HTX0-F1
#
_entry.id   AF-V7HTX0-F1
#
_cell.length_a   1.000
_cell.length_b   1.000
_cell.length_c   1.000
_cell.angle_alpha   90.00
_cell.angle_beta   90.00
_cell.angle_gamma   90.00
#
_symmetry.space_group_name_H-M   'P 1'
#
loop_
_entity.id
_entity.type
_entity.pdbx_description
1 polymer ?
#
loop_
_entity_poly.entity_id
_entity_poly.type
_entity_poly.pdbx_seq_one_letter_code
_entity_poly.pdbx_strand_id
1 'polypeptide(L)'
;MERAMSTFDSSAYSDILRNARLASEALGCASTWHNHLAQLDTRPARTPMDQWKHDAATRNAMLGHVDLSSDILRHAHTQLSQFDASPARAIIDQLQHDEAARNAMLGHADLLTRFDGLGDLVRTHDSLFVKQLITPSAIAFGQEQAGVAQNLALPSALESFRTPFDLLSSKLMMLDLLGIRNMEPHLEAFTRASAFSDLISQSLRVDRDFMAASNAFALSSMPTLDTLAGYRSFLDAAGLGLPRWPKFRLLSWAEKRRRFKARLQGKAETPHIRKAKSLVHRYELTLREVLDAAMAATYGEDWAEARLPLCGCKDLLGRWKKRGGDVLDHADYAHYARIMSNPEHFAAIFEAGFDDPHALAALLDDAGRLRAASHHAHEFTPSDLRDLRITWRTIETGLLAFTADYEVEAWG
;
A
#
# COMPACT_ATOMS: atom_id res chain seq x y z
N MET A 1 21.54 -10.20 29.35
CA MET A 1 21.48 -9.61 27.99
C MET A 1 20.36 -8.58 27.83
N GLU A 2 19.17 -8.77 28.41
CA GLU A 2 18.07 -7.77 28.34
C GLU A 2 18.22 -6.50 29.21
N ARG A 3 19.29 -6.37 30.03
CA ARG A 3 19.62 -5.12 30.76
C ARG A 3 20.70 -4.25 30.08
N ALA A 4 21.25 -4.68 28.94
CA ALA A 4 22.26 -3.93 28.20
C ALA A 4 21.70 -3.14 26.99
N MET A 5 20.38 -3.15 26.77
CA MET A 5 19.73 -2.48 25.64
C MET A 5 18.88 -1.25 26.03
N SER A 6 19.00 -0.71 27.25
CA SER A 6 18.18 0.43 27.71
C SER A 6 18.88 1.80 27.79
N THR A 7 20.08 1.95 27.25
CA THR A 7 20.76 3.25 27.18
C THR A 7 21.44 3.41 25.83
N PHE A 8 20.63 3.49 24.77
CA PHE A 8 21.08 4.06 23.51
C PHE A 8 20.58 5.50 23.46
N ASP A 9 21.42 6.42 23.91
CA ASP A 9 21.11 7.84 23.91
C ASP A 9 21.16 8.38 22.48
N SER A 10 19.99 8.57 21.87
CA SER A 10 19.88 9.07 20.49
C SER A 10 20.47 10.48 20.32
N SER A 11 20.72 11.22 21.41
CA SER A 11 21.32 12.55 21.35
C SER A 11 22.77 12.49 20.88
N ALA A 12 23.57 11.53 21.37
CA ALA A 12 24.98 11.37 21.01
C ALA A 12 25.16 11.03 19.52
N TYR A 13 24.28 10.20 18.96
CA TYR A 13 24.29 9.88 17.52
C TYR A 13 23.86 11.08 16.67
N SER A 14 22.91 11.88 17.16
CA SER A 14 22.48 13.11 16.48
C SER A 14 23.58 14.19 16.48
N ASP A 15 24.39 14.26 17.53
CA ASP A 15 25.50 15.22 17.64
C ASP A 15 26.68 14.81 16.75
N ILE A 16 26.97 13.51 16.62
CA ILE A 16 27.98 13.00 15.67
C ILE A 16 27.59 13.34 14.23
N LEU A 17 26.33 13.13 13.85
CA LEU A 17 25.85 13.45 12.50
C LEU A 17 25.82 14.96 12.23
N ARG A 18 25.50 15.77 13.25
CA ARG A 18 25.53 17.24 13.17
C ARG A 18 26.97 17.75 12.99
N ASN A 19 27.91 17.21 13.74
CA ASN A 19 29.32 17.59 13.66
C ASN A 19 29.97 17.12 12.36
N ALA A 20 29.62 15.93 11.85
CA ALA A 20 30.06 15.46 10.53
C ALA A 20 29.53 16.34 9.39
N ARG A 21 28.29 16.84 9.52
CA ARG A 21 27.70 17.78 8.57
C ARG A 21 28.36 19.16 8.62
N LEU A 22 28.63 19.69 9.82
CA LEU A 22 29.36 20.95 9.99
C LEU A 22 30.80 20.86 9.49
N ALA A 23 31.47 19.72 9.68
CA ALA A 23 32.79 19.46 9.12
C ALA A 23 32.75 19.36 7.58
N SER A 24 31.74 18.72 7.02
CA SER A 24 31.52 18.67 5.56
C SER A 24 31.18 20.03 4.96
N GLU A 25 30.45 20.88 5.68
CA GLU A 25 30.09 22.25 5.26
C GLU A 25 31.31 23.19 5.38
N ALA A 26 32.14 23.02 6.42
CA ALA A 26 33.42 23.74 6.56
C ALA A 26 34.45 23.33 5.49
N LEU A 27 34.45 22.05 5.08
CA LEU A 27 35.25 21.54 3.97
C LEU A 27 34.66 21.90 2.58
N GLY A 28 33.41 22.34 2.53
CA GLY A 28 32.68 22.71 1.31
C GLY A 28 32.97 24.13 0.78
N CYS A 29 33.76 24.94 1.48
CA CYS A 29 34.12 26.31 1.07
C CYS A 29 35.51 26.41 0.39
N ALA A 30 35.94 25.39 -0.37
CA ALA A 30 37.24 25.38 -1.05
C ALA A 30 37.10 25.37 -2.59
N SER A 31 36.41 26.36 -3.16
CA SER A 31 36.40 26.60 -4.62
C SER A 31 37.68 27.27 -5.15
N THR A 32 38.71 27.47 -4.32
CA THR A 32 40.02 28.02 -4.73
C THR A 32 41.13 26.97 -4.85
N TRP A 33 40.88 25.70 -4.53
CA TRP A 33 41.90 24.64 -4.63
C TRP A 33 42.08 24.04 -6.03
N HIS A 34 41.08 24.19 -6.91
CA HIS A 34 41.12 23.58 -8.25
C HIS A 34 42.08 24.26 -9.23
N ASN A 35 42.56 25.49 -8.94
CA ASN A 35 43.48 26.18 -9.83
C ASN A 35 44.97 25.95 -9.52
N HIS A 36 45.32 25.35 -8.37
CA HIS A 36 46.73 25.11 -8.03
C HIS A 36 47.22 23.68 -8.35
N LEU A 37 46.32 22.70 -8.40
CA LEU A 37 46.67 21.31 -8.74
C LEU A 37 46.89 21.08 -10.25
N ALA A 38 46.41 21.98 -11.11
CA ALA A 38 46.62 21.91 -12.56
C ALA A 38 48.05 22.31 -13.00
N GLN A 39 48.91 22.79 -12.09
CA GLN A 39 50.29 23.20 -12.41
C GLN A 39 51.38 22.25 -11.91
N LEU A 40 51.03 21.13 -11.27
CA LEU A 40 52.03 20.18 -10.74
C LEU A 40 52.22 18.91 -11.60
N ASP A 41 51.52 18.78 -12.72
CA ASP A 41 51.49 17.55 -13.52
C ASP A 41 52.55 17.46 -14.62
N THR A 42 53.78 17.92 -14.35
CA THR A 42 54.91 17.73 -15.28
C THR A 42 56.22 17.45 -14.54
N ARG A 43 56.29 16.42 -13.67
CA ARG A 43 57.57 15.90 -13.13
C ARG A 43 57.52 14.39 -12.91
N PRO A 44 58.64 13.66 -13.07
CA PRO A 44 58.65 12.20 -13.11
C PRO A 44 58.34 11.56 -11.75
N ALA A 45 57.74 10.36 -11.82
CA ALA A 45 57.16 9.61 -10.72
C ALA A 45 58.11 9.41 -9.53
N ARG A 46 57.68 9.86 -8.35
CA ARG A 46 58.24 9.45 -7.05
C ARG A 46 57.40 8.30 -6.49
N THR A 47 58.00 7.47 -5.64
CA THR A 47 57.24 6.41 -4.95
C THR A 47 56.21 7.04 -3.99
N PRO A 48 55.08 6.38 -3.70
CA PRO A 48 54.02 6.94 -2.84
C PRO A 48 54.52 7.40 -1.46
N MET A 49 55.56 6.74 -0.95
CA MET A 49 56.19 7.07 0.34
C MET A 49 57.02 8.36 0.28
N ASP A 50 57.68 8.65 -0.84
CA ASP A 50 58.47 9.87 -1.03
C ASP A 50 57.57 11.07 -1.31
N GLN A 51 56.43 10.85 -1.96
CA GLN A 51 55.37 11.84 -2.13
C GLN A 51 54.80 12.25 -0.76
N TRP A 52 54.46 11.27 0.08
CA TRP A 52 53.94 11.51 1.42
C TRP A 52 54.92 12.26 2.34
N LYS A 53 56.21 11.91 2.30
CA LYS A 53 57.26 12.61 3.07
C LYS A 53 57.44 14.06 2.62
N HIS A 54 57.36 14.31 1.31
CA HIS A 54 57.46 15.66 0.77
C HIS A 54 56.25 16.51 1.15
N ASP A 55 55.04 15.95 1.04
CA ASP A 55 53.81 16.62 1.41
C ASP A 55 53.73 16.89 2.93
N ALA A 56 54.21 15.96 3.76
CA ALA A 56 54.33 16.16 5.20
C ALA A 56 55.35 17.25 5.58
N ALA A 57 56.47 17.34 4.86
CA ALA A 57 57.48 18.38 5.07
C ALA A 57 56.98 19.76 4.63
N THR A 58 56.28 19.86 3.50
CA THR A 58 55.68 21.11 3.02
C THR A 58 54.53 21.57 3.94
N ARG A 59 53.76 20.63 4.49
CA ARG A 59 52.69 20.91 5.46
C ARG A 59 53.25 21.39 6.81
N ASN A 60 54.36 20.81 7.27
CA ASN A 60 55.05 21.24 8.49
C ASN A 60 55.82 22.56 8.33
N ALA A 61 56.28 22.90 7.12
CA ALA A 61 56.91 24.18 6.83
C ALA A 61 55.89 25.33 6.71
N MET A 62 54.64 25.05 6.31
CA MET A 62 53.56 26.04 6.24
C MET A 62 52.86 26.30 7.58
N LEU A 63 52.96 25.37 8.53
CA LEU A 63 52.36 25.48 9.85
C LEU A 63 53.44 25.80 10.87
N GLY A 64 53.89 27.05 10.87
CA GLY A 64 54.69 27.58 11.98
C GLY A 64 53.94 27.41 13.30
N HIS A 65 54.56 26.63 14.21
CA HIS A 65 54.25 26.50 15.64
C HIS A 65 52.78 26.47 16.04
N VAL A 66 52.15 25.29 15.99
CA VAL A 66 51.11 24.94 16.96
C VAL A 66 51.35 23.51 17.45
N ASP A 67 51.48 23.37 18.77
CA ASP A 67 51.80 22.16 19.54
C ASP A 67 50.63 21.15 19.56
N LEU A 68 50.07 20.84 18.39
CA LEU A 68 48.87 20.01 18.19
C LEU A 68 49.18 18.51 17.96
N SER A 69 50.46 18.11 17.84
CA SER A 69 50.82 16.73 17.48
C SER A 69 50.72 15.74 18.64
N SER A 70 50.91 16.20 19.88
CA SER A 70 50.91 15.35 21.08
C SER A 70 49.51 14.81 21.41
N ASP A 71 48.48 15.65 21.31
CA ASP A 71 47.12 15.27 21.69
C ASP A 71 46.45 14.40 20.62
N ILE A 72 46.75 14.62 19.34
CA ILE A 72 46.25 13.78 18.24
C ILE A 72 46.85 12.38 18.31
N LEU A 73 48.14 12.26 18.59
CA LEU A 73 48.80 10.96 18.76
C LEU A 73 48.30 10.22 20.00
N ARG A 74 48.05 10.94 21.10
CA ARG A 74 47.47 10.36 22.32
C ARG A 74 46.03 9.90 22.10
N HIS A 75 45.25 10.66 21.33
CA HIS A 75 43.89 10.29 20.97
C HIS A 75 43.86 9.06 20.05
N ALA A 76 44.73 9.01 19.04
CA ALA A 76 44.84 7.85 18.14
C ALA A 76 45.28 6.58 18.88
N HIS A 77 46.24 6.69 19.80
CA HIS A 77 46.67 5.54 20.61
C HIS A 77 45.56 5.04 21.54
N THR A 78 44.75 5.95 22.08
CA THR A 78 43.59 5.60 22.91
C THR A 78 42.48 4.92 22.09
N GLN A 79 42.25 5.36 20.86
CA GLN A 79 41.29 4.73 19.93
C GLN A 79 41.74 3.31 19.53
N LEU A 80 43.03 3.12 19.26
CA LEU A 80 43.61 1.81 18.94
C LEU A 80 43.53 0.84 20.12
N SER A 81 43.86 1.28 21.34
CA SER A 81 43.74 0.41 22.53
C SER A 81 42.29 0.07 22.87
N GLN A 82 41.35 0.99 22.63
CA GLN A 82 39.91 0.72 22.75
C GLN A 82 39.41 -0.27 21.69
N PHE A 83 39.95 -0.19 20.46
CA PHE A 83 39.62 -1.14 19.40
C PHE A 83 40.17 -2.54 19.70
N ASP A 84 41.42 -2.65 20.16
CA ASP A 84 42.05 -3.93 20.52
C ASP A 84 41.37 -4.60 21.71
N ALA A 85 40.81 -3.81 22.64
CA ALA A 85 39.99 -4.30 23.75
C ALA A 85 38.51 -4.55 23.36
N SER A 86 38.11 -4.24 22.13
CA SER A 86 36.71 -4.33 21.70
C SER A 86 36.35 -5.73 21.19
N PRO A 87 35.06 -6.12 21.29
CA PRO A 87 34.55 -7.34 20.67
C PRO A 87 34.76 -7.40 19.14
N ALA A 88 35.01 -6.27 18.49
CA ALA A 88 35.26 -6.22 17.04
C ALA A 88 36.61 -6.87 16.67
N ARG A 89 37.61 -6.84 17.55
CA ARG A 89 38.89 -7.53 17.34
C ARG A 89 38.71 -9.05 17.33
N ALA A 90 37.93 -9.58 18.27
CA ALA A 90 37.60 -11.00 18.32
C ALA A 90 36.83 -11.47 17.06
N ILE A 91 36.00 -10.61 16.47
CA ILE A 91 35.32 -10.89 15.20
C ILE A 91 36.33 -10.95 14.03
N ILE A 92 37.32 -10.05 14.00
CA ILE A 92 38.36 -10.06 12.96
C ILE A 92 39.27 -11.29 13.07
N ASP A 93 39.66 -11.65 14.29
CA ASP A 93 40.49 -12.84 14.53
C ASP A 93 39.70 -14.14 14.19
N GLN A 94 38.38 -14.16 14.44
CA GLN A 94 37.49 -15.24 14.01
C GLN A 94 37.40 -15.36 12.48
N LEU A 95 37.28 -14.22 11.76
CA LEU A 95 37.24 -14.19 10.30
C LEU A 95 38.54 -14.71 9.66
N GLN A 96 39.70 -14.40 10.27
CA GLN A 96 40.99 -14.92 9.82
C GLN A 96 41.13 -16.43 10.06
N HIS A 97 40.57 -16.94 11.16
CA HIS A 97 40.52 -18.39 11.43
C HIS A 97 39.60 -19.12 10.44
N ASP A 98 38.46 -18.51 10.10
CA ASP A 98 37.50 -19.05 9.12
C ASP A 98 38.09 -19.08 7.70
N GLU A 99 38.95 -18.12 7.35
CA GLU A 99 39.67 -18.10 6.08
C GLU A 99 40.74 -19.22 5.99
N ALA A 100 41.43 -19.52 7.08
CA ALA A 100 42.34 -20.67 7.16
C ALA A 100 41.60 -22.02 7.05
N ALA A 101 40.43 -22.14 7.70
CA ALA A 101 39.57 -23.32 7.59
C ALA A 101 38.98 -23.49 6.18
N ARG A 102 38.61 -22.39 5.53
CA ARG A 102 38.15 -22.36 4.14
C ARG A 102 39.25 -22.83 3.17
N ASN A 103 40.51 -22.43 3.39
CA ASN A 103 41.63 -22.89 2.57
C ASN A 103 41.94 -24.38 2.75
N ALA A 104 41.70 -24.96 3.93
CA ALA A 104 41.81 -26.40 4.16
C ALA A 104 40.68 -27.19 3.45
N MET A 105 39.50 -26.61 3.27
CA MET A 105 38.35 -27.24 2.59
C MET A 105 38.47 -27.27 1.05
N LEU A 106 39.34 -26.46 0.45
CA LEU A 106 39.58 -26.44 -1.00
C LEU A 106 40.25 -27.72 -1.55
N GLY A 107 40.63 -28.68 -0.69
CA GLY A 107 41.12 -30.00 -1.08
C GLY A 107 40.07 -30.98 -1.63
N HIS A 108 38.77 -30.61 -1.65
CA HIS A 108 37.66 -31.44 -2.13
C HIS A 108 36.87 -30.76 -3.27
N ALA A 109 37.58 -30.46 -4.36
CA ALA A 109 37.09 -29.66 -5.48
C ALA A 109 35.86 -30.25 -6.22
N ASP A 110 35.63 -31.57 -6.18
CA ASP A 110 34.61 -32.24 -7.00
C ASP A 110 33.17 -32.12 -6.46
N LEU A 111 33.00 -31.75 -5.19
CA LEU A 111 31.68 -31.44 -4.61
C LEU A 111 31.32 -29.97 -4.83
N LEU A 112 32.29 -29.06 -4.79
CA LEU A 112 32.07 -27.62 -4.93
C LEU A 112 31.63 -27.22 -6.33
N THR A 113 32.16 -27.87 -7.37
CA THR A 113 31.72 -27.67 -8.77
C THR A 113 30.28 -28.11 -9.02
N ARG A 114 29.75 -29.06 -8.25
CA ARG A 114 28.33 -29.49 -8.31
C ARG A 114 27.39 -28.47 -7.67
N PHE A 115 27.89 -27.63 -6.77
CA PHE A 115 27.12 -26.56 -6.12
C PHE A 115 27.14 -25.22 -6.87
N ASP A 116 28.00 -25.04 -7.88
CA ASP A 116 27.99 -23.81 -8.69
C ASP A 116 26.66 -23.60 -9.45
N GLY A 117 25.96 -24.69 -9.80
CA GLY A 117 24.60 -24.63 -10.36
C GLY A 117 23.50 -24.27 -9.34
N LEU A 118 23.78 -24.40 -8.04
CA LEU A 118 22.91 -24.02 -6.91
C LEU A 118 23.20 -22.60 -6.39
N GLY A 119 24.14 -21.89 -7.02
CA GLY A 119 24.73 -20.63 -6.54
C GLY A 119 23.73 -19.51 -6.28
N ASP A 120 22.57 -19.49 -6.94
CA ASP A 120 21.56 -18.44 -6.71
C ASP A 120 20.71 -18.68 -5.45
N LEU A 121 20.58 -19.93 -4.99
CA LEU A 121 19.91 -20.27 -3.72
C LEU A 121 20.86 -20.05 -2.53
N VAL A 122 22.14 -20.36 -2.70
CA VAL A 122 23.18 -20.26 -1.65
C VAL A 122 23.63 -18.82 -1.41
N ARG A 123 23.60 -17.93 -2.41
CA ARG A 123 24.05 -16.52 -2.27
C ARG A 123 23.29 -15.69 -1.23
N THR A 124 22.18 -16.17 -0.69
CA THR A 124 21.37 -15.45 0.31
C THR A 124 21.41 -16.04 1.72
N HIS A 125 22.00 -17.23 1.92
CA HIS A 125 21.93 -17.95 3.20
C HIS A 125 23.32 -18.38 3.72
N ASP A 126 23.42 -18.30 5.04
CA ASP A 126 24.60 -18.37 5.89
C ASP A 126 25.51 -19.59 5.66
N SER A 127 26.80 -19.46 5.96
CA SER A 127 27.84 -20.51 5.78
C SER A 127 27.54 -21.83 6.53
N LEU A 128 26.65 -21.80 7.50
CA LEU A 128 26.11 -22.95 8.23
C LEU A 128 25.25 -23.87 7.34
N PHE A 129 24.60 -23.32 6.32
CA PHE A 129 23.71 -24.05 5.40
C PHE A 129 24.47 -25.09 4.57
N VAL A 130 25.64 -24.74 4.05
CA VAL A 130 26.52 -25.66 3.30
C VAL A 130 27.08 -26.76 4.21
N LYS A 131 27.37 -26.46 5.48
CA LYS A 131 27.84 -27.46 6.45
C LYS A 131 26.77 -28.51 6.80
N GLN A 132 25.49 -28.11 6.86
CA GLN A 132 24.39 -29.03 7.14
C GLN A 132 24.02 -29.94 5.95
N LEU A 133 24.17 -29.43 4.73
CA LEU A 133 23.98 -30.20 3.49
C LEU A 133 24.91 -31.41 3.36
N ILE A 134 26.08 -31.37 3.98
CA ILE A 134 27.11 -32.42 3.88
C ILE A 134 27.00 -33.42 5.05
N THR A 135 25.95 -33.33 5.88
CA THR A 135 25.76 -34.34 6.93
C THR A 135 25.42 -35.71 6.32
N PRO A 136 26.03 -36.81 6.80
CA PRO A 136 25.76 -38.15 6.29
C PRO A 136 24.27 -38.54 6.34
N SER A 137 23.53 -38.03 7.34
CA SER A 137 22.08 -38.25 7.48
C SER A 137 21.27 -37.59 6.38
N ALA A 138 21.59 -36.35 5.99
CA ALA A 138 20.88 -35.66 4.91
C ALA A 138 21.15 -36.35 3.56
N ILE A 139 22.40 -36.76 3.32
CA ILE A 139 22.78 -37.51 2.11
C ILE A 139 22.01 -38.83 2.03
N ALA A 140 21.99 -39.62 3.10
CA ALA A 140 21.28 -40.89 3.15
C ALA A 140 19.78 -40.71 2.90
N PHE A 141 19.17 -39.69 3.52
CA PHE A 141 17.77 -39.34 3.28
C PHE A 141 17.52 -39.02 1.80
N GLY A 142 18.33 -38.15 1.20
CA GLY A 142 18.17 -37.77 -0.21
C GLY A 142 18.26 -38.96 -1.15
N GLN A 143 19.21 -39.86 -0.92
CA GLN A 143 19.40 -41.07 -1.74
C GLN A 143 18.24 -42.06 -1.58
N GLU A 144 17.78 -42.29 -0.35
CA GLU A 144 16.65 -43.17 -0.06
C GLU A 144 15.37 -42.65 -0.75
N GLN A 145 15.05 -41.37 -0.55
CA GLN A 145 13.86 -40.75 -1.14
C GLN A 145 13.96 -40.67 -2.66
N ALA A 146 15.14 -40.44 -3.23
CA ALA A 146 15.36 -40.49 -4.68
C ALA A 146 15.10 -41.90 -5.22
N GLY A 147 15.50 -42.94 -4.48
CA GLY A 147 15.26 -44.34 -4.84
C GLY A 147 13.77 -44.65 -4.92
N VAL A 148 12.99 -44.19 -3.94
CA VAL A 148 11.53 -44.32 -3.96
C VAL A 148 10.92 -43.52 -5.12
N ALA A 149 11.34 -42.26 -5.28
CA ALA A 149 10.81 -41.34 -6.30
C ALA A 149 11.05 -41.82 -7.73
N GLN A 150 12.17 -42.50 -8.01
CA GLN A 150 12.43 -43.04 -9.35
C GLN A 150 11.41 -44.10 -9.78
N ASN A 151 10.78 -44.79 -8.83
CA ASN A 151 9.76 -45.78 -9.11
C ASN A 151 8.35 -45.19 -9.28
N LEU A 152 8.17 -43.90 -8.99
CA LEU A 152 6.89 -43.22 -9.18
C LEU A 152 6.68 -42.89 -10.65
N ALA A 153 5.51 -43.24 -11.20
CA ALA A 153 5.13 -42.87 -12.56
C ALA A 153 4.88 -41.36 -12.65
N LEU A 154 5.46 -40.72 -13.65
CA LEU A 154 5.15 -39.34 -14.02
C LEU A 154 4.11 -39.33 -15.13
N PRO A 155 3.38 -38.22 -15.31
CA PRO A 155 2.61 -37.99 -16.53
C PRO A 155 3.51 -38.20 -17.76
N SER A 156 3.00 -38.85 -18.80
CA SER A 156 3.80 -39.23 -19.98
C SER A 156 4.56 -38.05 -20.61
N ALA A 157 3.99 -36.85 -20.57
CA ALA A 157 4.62 -35.63 -21.07
C ALA A 157 5.84 -35.15 -20.25
N LEU A 158 5.98 -35.60 -18.99
CA LEU A 158 7.11 -35.27 -18.11
C LEU A 158 8.15 -36.39 -18.01
N GLU A 159 7.84 -37.62 -18.46
CA GLU A 159 8.75 -38.76 -18.34
C GLU A 159 10.07 -38.56 -19.09
N SER A 160 10.04 -37.91 -20.27
CA SER A 160 11.25 -37.57 -21.03
C SER A 160 12.16 -36.56 -20.33
N PHE A 161 11.64 -35.86 -19.31
CA PHE A 161 12.33 -34.84 -18.52
C PHE A 161 12.53 -35.27 -17.07
N ARG A 162 12.41 -36.58 -16.78
CA ARG A 162 12.61 -37.14 -15.45
C ARG A 162 13.98 -36.74 -14.90
N THR A 163 13.98 -36.13 -13.72
CA THR A 163 15.23 -35.74 -13.05
C THR A 163 16.10 -36.96 -12.78
N PRO A 164 17.38 -36.96 -13.23
CA PRO A 164 18.32 -38.03 -12.93
C PRO A 164 18.47 -38.27 -11.42
N PHE A 165 18.74 -39.52 -11.04
CA PHE A 165 18.82 -39.92 -9.62
C PHE A 165 19.72 -39.02 -8.77
N ASP A 166 20.93 -38.72 -9.24
CA ASP A 166 21.89 -37.92 -8.48
C ASP A 166 21.39 -36.49 -8.23
N LEU A 167 20.83 -35.86 -9.27
CA LEU A 167 20.26 -34.51 -9.17
C LEU A 167 19.00 -34.51 -8.29
N LEU A 168 18.16 -35.54 -8.41
CA LEU A 168 16.96 -35.68 -7.59
C LEU A 168 17.31 -35.88 -6.11
N SER A 169 18.33 -36.68 -5.82
CA SER A 169 18.88 -36.85 -4.47
C SER A 169 19.32 -35.51 -3.89
N SER A 170 20.09 -34.71 -4.65
CA SER A 170 20.51 -33.38 -4.19
C SER A 170 19.33 -32.43 -3.95
N LYS A 171 18.31 -32.43 -4.83
CA LYS A 171 17.08 -31.65 -4.65
C LYS A 171 16.29 -32.09 -3.41
N LEU A 172 16.23 -33.39 -3.13
CA LEU A 172 15.53 -33.94 -1.96
C LEU A 172 16.26 -33.67 -0.63
N MET A 173 17.59 -33.63 -0.63
CA MET A 173 18.38 -33.21 0.54
C MET A 173 18.00 -31.79 1.01
N MET A 174 17.68 -30.90 0.07
CA MET A 174 17.27 -29.53 0.39
C MET A 174 15.94 -29.49 1.16
N LEU A 175 15.03 -30.44 0.94
CA LEU A 175 13.75 -30.49 1.66
C LEU A 175 13.88 -30.89 3.13
N ASP A 176 14.80 -31.82 3.44
CA ASP A 176 15.06 -32.22 4.85
C ASP A 176 15.56 -31.03 5.66
N LEU A 177 16.43 -30.21 5.07
CA LEU A 177 16.93 -28.98 5.70
C LEU A 177 15.86 -27.92 5.92
N LEU A 178 14.82 -27.93 5.09
CA LEU A 178 13.65 -27.07 5.23
C LEU A 178 12.64 -27.60 6.26
N GLY A 179 12.96 -28.71 6.93
CA GLY A 179 12.13 -29.33 7.97
C GLY A 179 10.97 -30.15 7.41
N ILE A 180 10.93 -30.41 6.11
CA ILE A 180 9.89 -31.23 5.46
C ILE A 180 10.33 -32.69 5.52
N ARG A 181 10.20 -33.30 6.71
CA ARG A 181 10.68 -34.66 6.97
C ARG A 181 9.71 -35.76 6.52
N ASN A 182 8.41 -35.48 6.54
CA ASN A 182 7.40 -36.42 6.07
C ASN A 182 7.13 -36.21 4.58
N MET A 183 7.99 -36.77 3.73
CA MET A 183 7.95 -36.56 2.28
C MET A 183 7.03 -37.51 1.54
N GLU A 184 6.63 -38.62 2.14
CA GLU A 184 5.80 -39.64 1.48
C GLU A 184 4.54 -39.06 0.79
N PRO A 185 3.74 -38.15 1.40
CA PRO A 185 2.58 -37.56 0.72
C PRO A 185 2.93 -36.49 -0.33
N HIS A 186 4.20 -36.08 -0.42
CA HIS A 186 4.64 -34.96 -1.25
C HIS A 186 5.62 -35.38 -2.34
N LEU A 187 6.11 -36.62 -2.30
CA LEU A 187 7.19 -37.11 -3.14
C LEU A 187 6.81 -37.09 -4.62
N GLU A 188 5.61 -37.58 -4.97
CA GLU A 188 5.11 -37.56 -6.35
C GLU A 188 5.05 -36.12 -6.91
N ALA A 189 4.51 -35.18 -6.12
CA ALA A 189 4.44 -33.79 -6.52
C ALA A 189 5.83 -33.16 -6.66
N PHE A 190 6.78 -33.54 -5.80
CA PHE A 190 8.15 -33.06 -5.86
C PHE A 190 8.89 -33.59 -7.09
N THR A 191 8.71 -34.86 -7.44
CA THR A 191 9.29 -35.47 -8.65
C THR A 191 8.73 -34.81 -9.91
N ARG A 192 7.41 -34.54 -9.96
CA ARG A 192 6.80 -33.77 -11.06
C ARG A 192 7.36 -32.36 -11.17
N ALA A 193 7.45 -31.64 -10.05
CA ALA A 193 8.01 -30.29 -10.01
C ALA A 193 9.47 -30.27 -10.46
N SER A 194 10.26 -31.26 -10.05
CA SER A 194 11.66 -31.40 -10.44
C SER A 194 11.82 -31.69 -11.93
N ALA A 195 11.01 -32.59 -12.48
CA ALA A 195 11.01 -32.88 -13.93
C ALA A 195 10.58 -31.65 -14.76
N PHE A 196 9.60 -30.90 -14.27
CA PHE A 196 9.16 -29.66 -14.93
C PHE A 196 10.22 -28.55 -14.88
N SER A 197 10.99 -28.46 -13.78
CA SER A 197 12.15 -27.57 -13.68
C SER A 197 13.23 -27.93 -14.70
N ASP A 198 13.51 -29.23 -14.87
CA ASP A 198 14.50 -29.70 -15.82
C ASP A 198 14.04 -29.45 -17.27
N LEU A 199 12.75 -29.62 -17.57
CA LEU A 199 12.14 -29.20 -18.84
C LEU A 199 12.39 -27.72 -19.11
N ILE A 200 12.09 -26.83 -18.16
CA ILE A 200 12.28 -25.37 -18.33
C ILE A 200 13.75 -25.06 -18.61
N SER A 201 14.67 -25.74 -17.92
CA SER A 201 16.11 -25.51 -18.05
C SER A 201 16.67 -26.01 -19.39
N GLN A 202 16.12 -27.10 -19.93
CA GLN A 202 16.55 -27.69 -21.20
C GLN A 202 15.86 -27.06 -22.42
N SER A 203 14.67 -26.47 -22.24
CA SER A 203 13.86 -25.94 -23.33
C SER A 203 14.27 -24.52 -23.70
N LEU A 204 14.84 -24.36 -24.90
CA LEU A 204 15.12 -23.03 -25.48
C LEU A 204 13.87 -22.37 -26.10
N ARG A 205 12.81 -23.15 -26.35
CA ARG A 205 11.58 -22.72 -27.02
C ARG A 205 10.37 -23.41 -26.41
N VAL A 206 9.21 -22.75 -26.51
CA VAL A 206 7.90 -23.32 -26.13
C VAL A 206 7.33 -24.07 -27.33
N ASP A 207 7.46 -25.39 -27.35
CA ASP A 207 6.93 -26.27 -28.37
C ASP A 207 5.70 -27.06 -27.87
N ARG A 208 5.24 -28.03 -28.68
CA ARG A 208 4.06 -28.84 -28.35
C ARG A 208 4.29 -29.69 -27.10
N ASP A 209 5.50 -30.22 -26.92
CA ASP A 209 5.84 -31.10 -25.81
C ASP A 209 5.96 -30.29 -24.51
N PHE A 210 6.53 -29.08 -24.58
CA PHE A 210 6.51 -28.12 -23.49
C PHE A 210 5.09 -27.78 -23.04
N MET A 211 4.18 -27.49 -23.98
CA MET A 211 2.78 -27.18 -23.66
C MET A 211 2.04 -28.38 -23.06
N ALA A 212 2.30 -29.59 -23.56
CA ALA A 212 1.72 -30.82 -23.01
C ALA A 212 2.20 -31.07 -21.57
N ALA A 213 3.50 -30.90 -21.32
CA ALA A 213 4.10 -31.04 -20.00
C ALA A 213 3.61 -29.96 -19.02
N SER A 214 3.50 -28.71 -19.48
CA SER A 214 2.97 -27.59 -18.68
C SER A 214 1.52 -27.83 -18.28
N ASN A 215 0.67 -28.30 -19.21
CA ASN A 215 -0.71 -28.65 -18.90
C ASN A 215 -0.81 -29.83 -17.93
N ALA A 216 0.01 -30.88 -18.12
CA ALA A 216 0.05 -32.02 -17.22
C ALA A 216 0.47 -31.61 -15.79
N PHE A 217 1.44 -30.69 -15.68
CA PHE A 217 1.87 -30.12 -14.40
C PHE A 217 0.76 -29.27 -13.76
N ALA A 218 0.10 -28.40 -14.54
CA ALA A 218 -0.94 -27.50 -14.03
C ALA A 218 -2.22 -28.21 -13.56
N LEU A 219 -2.57 -29.35 -14.17
CA LEU A 219 -3.73 -30.16 -13.79
C LEU A 219 -3.47 -31.08 -12.59
N SER A 220 -2.20 -31.23 -12.19
CA SER A 220 -1.82 -32.07 -11.07
C SER A 220 -2.08 -31.37 -9.74
N SER A 221 -2.54 -32.11 -8.72
CA SER A 221 -2.72 -31.56 -7.37
C SER A 221 -1.37 -31.24 -6.74
N MET A 222 -1.19 -29.97 -6.34
CA MET A 222 -0.04 -29.55 -5.53
C MET A 222 -0.30 -29.82 -4.04
N PRO A 223 0.72 -30.18 -3.26
CA PRO A 223 0.56 -30.46 -1.84
C PRO A 223 0.14 -29.19 -1.09
N THR A 224 -0.79 -29.36 -0.15
CA THR A 224 -1.13 -28.32 0.82
C THR A 224 -0.05 -28.27 1.88
N LEU A 225 0.70 -27.17 1.92
CA LEU A 225 1.71 -26.91 2.94
C LEU A 225 1.19 -25.85 3.90
N ASP A 226 1.52 -25.96 5.19
CA ASP A 226 0.97 -25.14 6.27
C ASP A 226 1.22 -23.63 6.09
N THR A 227 2.28 -23.30 5.36
CA THR A 227 2.68 -21.91 5.13
C THR A 227 3.07 -21.68 3.67
N LEU A 228 2.81 -20.46 3.18
CA LEU A 228 3.29 -20.02 1.87
C LEU A 228 4.83 -20.07 1.76
N ALA A 229 5.54 -19.88 2.88
CA ALA A 229 6.98 -20.03 2.95
C ALA A 229 7.40 -21.47 2.68
N GLY A 230 6.75 -22.45 3.32
CA GLY A 230 6.97 -23.87 3.05
C GLY A 230 6.67 -24.24 1.60
N TYR A 231 5.58 -23.72 1.03
CA TYR A 231 5.24 -23.91 -0.39
C TYR A 231 6.29 -23.37 -1.34
N ARG A 232 6.84 -22.19 -1.05
CA ARG A 232 7.95 -21.63 -1.82
C ARG A 232 9.19 -22.50 -1.69
N SER A 233 9.60 -22.82 -0.47
CA SER A 233 10.79 -23.61 -0.21
C SER A 233 10.74 -24.98 -0.90
N PHE A 234 9.55 -25.59 -0.97
CA PHE A 234 9.29 -26.81 -1.74
C PHE A 234 9.55 -26.63 -3.24
N LEU A 235 9.00 -25.58 -3.87
CA LEU A 235 9.21 -25.29 -5.28
C LEU A 235 10.66 -24.90 -5.60
N ASP A 236 11.26 -24.06 -4.75
CA ASP A 236 12.64 -23.62 -4.89
C ASP A 236 13.60 -24.84 -4.81
N ALA A 237 13.35 -25.79 -3.89
CA ALA A 237 14.12 -27.04 -3.79
C ALA A 237 13.95 -27.96 -5.00
N ALA A 238 12.77 -27.97 -5.64
CA ALA A 238 12.55 -28.69 -6.89
C ALA A 238 13.24 -28.03 -8.11
N GLY A 239 13.74 -26.79 -7.94
CA GLY A 239 14.34 -25.98 -9.01
C GLY A 239 13.33 -25.10 -9.76
N LEU A 240 12.09 -24.96 -9.28
CA LEU A 240 11.08 -24.06 -9.84
C LEU A 240 11.12 -22.69 -9.15
N GLY A 241 12.32 -22.08 -9.15
CA GLY A 241 12.51 -20.74 -8.62
C GLY A 241 11.69 -19.69 -9.38
N LEU A 242 10.70 -19.08 -8.72
CA LEU A 242 9.91 -18.02 -9.34
C LEU A 242 10.70 -16.69 -9.29
N PRO A 243 11.02 -16.06 -10.44
CA PRO A 243 11.88 -14.88 -10.49
C PRO A 243 11.30 -13.66 -9.74
N ARG A 244 9.98 -13.62 -9.53
CA ARG A 244 9.30 -12.60 -8.72
C ARG A 244 8.13 -13.18 -7.95
N TRP A 245 8.35 -13.53 -6.69
CA TRP A 245 7.25 -13.80 -5.75
C TRP A 245 6.55 -12.50 -5.32
N PRO A 246 5.22 -12.52 -5.11
CA PRO A 246 4.55 -11.44 -4.40
C PRO A 246 5.18 -11.27 -3.02
N LYS A 247 5.83 -10.12 -2.80
CA LYS A 247 6.41 -9.75 -1.51
C LYS A 247 5.28 -9.37 -0.56
N PHE A 248 4.97 -10.25 0.38
CA PHE A 248 4.03 -9.93 1.45
C PHE A 248 4.77 -9.20 2.57
N ARG A 249 4.46 -7.91 2.73
CA ARG A 249 4.89 -7.12 3.89
C ARG A 249 3.69 -6.88 4.80
N LEU A 250 3.88 -6.99 6.11
CA LEU A 250 2.88 -6.57 7.09
C LEU A 250 2.62 -5.06 6.92
N LEU A 251 1.37 -4.71 6.62
CA LEU A 251 0.94 -3.31 6.55
C LEU A 251 0.91 -2.73 7.95
N SER A 252 1.55 -1.57 8.13
CA SER A 252 1.45 -0.84 9.39
C SER A 252 -0.01 -0.41 9.65
N TRP A 253 -0.33 -0.12 10.91
CA TRP A 253 -1.67 0.37 11.27
C TRP A 253 -2.03 1.67 10.53
N ALA A 254 -1.05 2.55 10.33
CA ALA A 254 -1.20 3.77 9.54
C ALA A 254 -1.54 3.48 8.07
N GLU A 255 -0.89 2.49 7.45
CA GLU A 255 -1.18 2.09 6.07
C GLU A 255 -2.53 1.41 5.92
N LYS A 256 -2.92 0.54 6.88
CA LYS A 256 -4.26 -0.04 6.92
C LYS A 256 -5.32 1.05 6.99
N ARG A 257 -5.14 2.06 7.86
CA ARG A 257 -6.05 3.21 7.99
C ARG A 257 -6.08 4.06 6.72
N ARG A 258 -4.93 4.32 6.07
CA ARG A 258 -4.86 5.06 4.80
C ARG A 258 -5.60 4.33 3.68
N ARG A 259 -5.39 3.02 3.54
CA ARG A 259 -6.07 2.19 2.52
C ARG A 259 -7.57 2.08 2.79
N PHE A 260 -7.98 1.96 4.05
CA PHE A 260 -9.39 1.96 4.43
C PHE A 260 -10.05 3.31 4.12
N LYS A 261 -9.40 4.43 4.46
CA LYS A 261 -9.87 5.78 4.09
C LYS A 261 -9.98 5.95 2.57
N ALA A 262 -9.01 5.46 1.79
CA ALA A 262 -9.06 5.49 0.34
C ALA A 262 -10.23 4.66 -0.23
N ARG A 263 -10.53 3.49 0.36
CA ARG A 263 -11.71 2.68 0.00
C ARG A 263 -13.02 3.37 0.34
N LEU A 264 -13.09 4.06 1.49
CA LEU A 264 -14.25 4.88 1.85
C LEU A 264 -14.42 6.07 0.90
N GLN A 265 -13.32 6.71 0.49
CA GLN A 265 -13.34 7.80 -0.49
C GLN A 265 -13.73 7.34 -1.89
N GLY A 266 -13.34 6.13 -2.30
CA GLY A 266 -13.81 5.51 -3.54
C GLY A 266 -15.30 5.16 -3.55
N LYS A 267 -15.92 5.08 -2.36
CA LYS A 267 -17.37 4.94 -2.17
C LYS A 267 -18.06 6.25 -1.74
N ALA A 268 -17.31 7.35 -1.66
CA ALA A 268 -17.85 8.62 -1.19
C ALA A 268 -18.70 9.27 -2.29
N GLU A 269 -19.76 9.94 -1.86
CA GLU A 269 -20.62 10.69 -2.75
C GLU A 269 -19.82 11.71 -3.55
N THR A 270 -20.11 11.77 -4.85
CA THR A 270 -19.48 12.72 -5.75
C THR A 270 -19.77 14.17 -5.30
N PRO A 271 -18.90 15.14 -5.60
CA PRO A 271 -19.08 16.52 -5.16
C PRO A 271 -20.42 17.16 -5.56
N HIS A 272 -20.98 16.80 -6.72
CA HIS A 272 -22.25 17.33 -7.20
C HIS A 272 -23.46 16.74 -6.46
N ILE A 273 -23.41 15.46 -6.06
CA ILE A 273 -24.45 14.85 -5.19
C ILE A 273 -24.50 15.56 -3.83
N ARG A 274 -23.34 15.81 -3.21
CA ARG A 274 -23.27 16.55 -1.94
C ARG A 274 -23.86 17.96 -2.05
N LYS A 275 -23.55 18.66 -3.16
CA LYS A 275 -24.13 19.98 -3.45
C LYS A 275 -25.64 19.91 -3.65
N ALA A 276 -26.13 18.89 -4.37
CA ALA A 276 -27.56 18.69 -4.59
C ALA A 276 -28.30 18.44 -3.27
N LYS A 277 -27.83 17.51 -2.42
CA LYS A 277 -28.43 17.23 -1.11
C LYS A 277 -28.53 18.46 -0.22
N SER A 278 -27.43 19.23 -0.13
CA SER A 278 -27.43 20.47 0.66
C SER A 278 -28.39 21.52 0.11
N LEU A 279 -28.52 21.61 -1.22
CA LEU A 279 -29.42 22.55 -1.88
C LEU A 279 -30.88 22.16 -1.67
N VAL A 280 -31.24 20.89 -1.95
CA VAL A 280 -32.59 20.35 -1.72
C VAL A 280 -33.01 20.59 -0.28
N HIS A 281 -32.17 20.24 0.70
CA HIS A 281 -32.54 20.36 2.11
C HIS A 281 -32.86 21.81 2.51
N ARG A 282 -32.05 22.78 2.05
CA ARG A 282 -32.27 24.19 2.36
C ARG A 282 -33.57 24.71 1.74
N TYR A 283 -33.77 24.45 0.45
CA TYR A 283 -34.95 24.96 -0.24
C TYR A 283 -36.24 24.22 0.17
N GLU A 284 -36.17 22.93 0.51
CA GLU A 284 -37.30 22.18 1.06
C GLU A 284 -37.74 22.77 2.41
N LEU A 285 -36.80 23.16 3.27
CA LEU A 285 -37.12 23.84 4.53
C LEU A 285 -37.80 25.19 4.28
N THR A 286 -37.20 26.04 3.44
CA THR A 286 -37.77 27.36 3.10
C THR A 286 -39.15 27.24 2.45
N LEU A 287 -39.36 26.25 1.58
CA LEU A 287 -40.65 25.99 0.96
C LEU A 287 -41.71 25.66 2.02
N ARG A 288 -41.39 24.85 3.03
CA ARG A 288 -42.32 24.52 4.12
C ARG A 288 -42.68 25.76 4.93
N GLU A 289 -41.68 26.56 5.32
CA GLU A 289 -41.88 27.78 6.10
C GLU A 289 -42.79 28.77 5.38
N VAL A 290 -42.53 29.03 4.08
CA VAL A 290 -43.36 29.94 3.27
C VAL A 290 -44.76 29.37 3.08
N LEU A 291 -44.88 28.06 2.81
CA LEU A 291 -46.16 27.40 2.61
C LEU A 291 -47.03 27.48 3.86
N ASP A 292 -46.47 27.16 5.04
CA ASP A 292 -47.22 27.22 6.29
C ASP A 292 -47.65 28.65 6.63
N ALA A 293 -46.73 29.61 6.53
CA ALA A 293 -47.02 31.01 6.80
C ALA A 293 -48.11 31.57 5.88
N ALA A 294 -48.03 31.28 4.58
CA ALA A 294 -49.01 31.76 3.61
C ALA A 294 -50.40 31.12 3.84
N MET A 295 -50.45 29.81 4.09
CA MET A 295 -51.71 29.12 4.37
C MET A 295 -52.33 29.58 5.69
N ALA A 296 -51.52 29.77 6.74
CA ALA A 296 -51.97 30.25 8.05
C ALA A 296 -52.49 31.70 7.98
N ALA A 297 -51.84 32.56 7.20
CA ALA A 297 -52.27 33.95 7.02
C ALA A 297 -53.65 34.05 6.35
N THR A 298 -53.95 33.17 5.38
CA THR A 298 -55.22 33.21 4.63
C THR A 298 -56.34 32.39 5.27
N TYR A 299 -56.02 31.25 5.89
CA TYR A 299 -57.02 30.29 6.37
C TYR A 299 -57.00 30.06 7.89
N GLY A 300 -56.09 30.69 8.63
CA GLY A 300 -55.88 30.52 10.06
C GLY A 300 -54.94 29.36 10.41
N GLU A 301 -54.51 29.29 11.67
CA GLU A 301 -53.53 28.29 12.15
C GLU A 301 -54.00 26.83 11.97
N ASP A 302 -55.31 26.58 12.04
CA ASP A 302 -55.91 25.24 11.87
C ASP A 302 -56.16 24.87 10.38
N TRP A 303 -55.54 25.58 9.44
CA TRP A 303 -55.76 25.37 8.00
C TRP A 303 -55.55 23.91 7.58
N ALA A 304 -54.60 23.21 8.23
CA ALA A 304 -54.25 21.83 7.91
C ALA A 304 -55.45 20.87 8.04
N GLU A 305 -56.28 21.03 9.08
CA GLU A 305 -57.45 20.18 9.28
C GLU A 305 -58.56 20.49 8.27
N ALA A 306 -58.75 21.78 7.98
CA ALA A 306 -59.83 22.26 7.12
C ALA A 306 -59.53 22.05 5.62
N ARG A 307 -58.27 22.24 5.19
CA ARG A 307 -57.90 22.39 3.78
C ARG A 307 -57.25 21.15 3.17
N LEU A 308 -56.45 20.38 3.92
CA LEU A 308 -55.82 19.17 3.38
C LEU A 308 -56.79 18.13 2.80
N PRO A 309 -58.01 17.93 3.37
CA PRO A 309 -59.00 17.05 2.75
C PRO A 309 -59.46 17.50 1.36
N LEU A 310 -59.49 18.82 1.11
CA LEU A 310 -59.98 19.43 -0.13
C LEU A 310 -58.99 19.26 -1.28
N CYS A 311 -57.69 19.31 -1.00
CA CYS A 311 -56.64 19.07 -2.00
C CYS A 311 -56.23 17.60 -2.15
N GLY A 312 -56.96 16.67 -1.52
CA GLY A 312 -56.70 15.23 -1.64
C GLY A 312 -55.51 14.72 -0.83
N CYS A 313 -55.01 15.50 0.14
CA CYS A 313 -53.88 15.15 1.02
C CYS A 313 -54.34 14.47 2.32
N LYS A 314 -55.27 13.52 2.22
CA LYS A 314 -55.83 12.79 3.39
C LYS A 314 -54.78 11.92 4.09
N ASP A 315 -53.82 11.42 3.33
CA ASP A 315 -52.72 10.59 3.83
C ASP A 315 -51.70 11.42 4.64
N LEU A 316 -51.45 12.67 4.24
CA LEU A 316 -50.66 13.62 5.04
C LEU A 316 -51.35 13.93 6.37
N LEU A 317 -52.64 14.26 6.32
CA LEU A 317 -53.45 14.52 7.52
C LEU A 317 -53.42 13.32 8.47
N GLY A 318 -53.57 12.10 7.95
CA GLY A 318 -53.50 10.87 8.75
C GLY A 318 -52.11 10.64 9.37
N ARG A 319 -51.03 10.94 8.64
CA ARG A 319 -49.65 10.86 9.15
C ARG A 319 -49.41 11.83 10.29
N TRP A 320 -49.82 13.08 10.11
CA TRP A 320 -49.69 14.12 11.12
C TRP A 320 -50.49 13.79 12.38
N LYS A 321 -51.77 13.42 12.26
CA LYS A 321 -52.60 13.03 13.43
C LYS A 321 -52.02 11.86 14.23
N LYS A 322 -51.29 10.95 13.58
CA LYS A 322 -50.65 9.81 14.24
C LYS A 322 -49.33 10.17 14.93
N ARG A 323 -48.55 11.09 14.36
CA ARG A 323 -47.16 11.37 14.79
C ARG A 323 -47.00 12.68 15.57
N GLY A 324 -47.94 13.61 15.45
CA GLY A 324 -47.82 14.97 15.98
C GLY A 324 -46.74 15.80 15.27
N GLY A 325 -46.45 16.98 15.82
CA GLY A 325 -45.48 17.94 15.26
C GLY A 325 -46.12 18.89 14.25
N ASP A 326 -45.29 19.50 13.40
CA ASP A 326 -45.75 20.30 12.26
C ASP A 326 -46.33 19.37 11.17
N VAL A 327 -47.41 19.81 10.51
CA VAL A 327 -48.01 19.05 9.42
C VAL A 327 -47.06 18.90 8.23
N LEU A 328 -46.28 19.94 7.92
CA LEU A 328 -45.39 19.97 6.76
C LEU A 328 -44.09 19.19 6.98
N ASP A 329 -43.78 18.80 8.21
CA ASP A 329 -42.68 17.88 8.51
C ASP A 329 -42.89 16.49 7.92
N HIS A 330 -44.15 16.08 7.76
CA HIS A 330 -44.54 14.79 7.20
C HIS A 330 -44.83 14.85 5.70
N ALA A 331 -44.77 16.04 5.11
CA ALA A 331 -45.05 16.29 3.71
C ALA A 331 -43.85 15.93 2.81
N ASP A 332 -44.17 15.70 1.54
CA ASP A 332 -43.22 15.52 0.45
C ASP A 332 -43.68 16.36 -0.75
N TYR A 333 -42.90 16.34 -1.83
CA TYR A 333 -43.15 17.15 -3.03
C TYR A 333 -44.51 16.91 -3.67
N ALA A 334 -45.03 15.68 -3.60
CA ALA A 334 -46.36 15.41 -4.13
C ALA A 334 -47.45 16.10 -3.29
N HIS A 335 -47.23 16.29 -1.99
CA HIS A 335 -48.13 17.08 -1.15
C HIS A 335 -48.01 18.56 -1.46
N TYR A 336 -46.78 19.09 -1.58
CA TYR A 336 -46.59 20.51 -1.94
C TYR A 336 -47.27 20.83 -3.26
N ALA A 337 -47.08 19.98 -4.28
CA ALA A 337 -47.74 20.11 -5.57
C ALA A 337 -49.26 20.19 -5.40
N ARG A 338 -49.88 19.21 -4.73
CA ARG A 338 -51.34 19.19 -4.52
C ARG A 338 -51.86 20.38 -3.71
N ILE A 339 -51.13 20.81 -2.68
CA ILE A 339 -51.56 21.93 -1.83
C ILE A 339 -51.49 23.23 -2.63
N MET A 340 -50.37 23.50 -3.30
CA MET A 340 -50.13 24.76 -3.98
C MET A 340 -50.88 24.87 -5.31
N SER A 341 -51.10 23.76 -6.02
CA SER A 341 -51.82 23.73 -7.30
C SER A 341 -53.32 23.49 -7.15
N ASN A 342 -53.85 23.35 -5.92
CA ASN A 342 -55.29 23.24 -5.73
C ASN A 342 -55.95 24.55 -6.22
N PRO A 343 -57.02 24.49 -7.05
CA PRO A 343 -57.60 25.70 -7.64
C PRO A 343 -58.00 26.77 -6.63
N GLU A 344 -58.54 26.38 -5.46
CA GLU A 344 -58.95 27.33 -4.42
C GLU A 344 -57.72 27.94 -3.71
N HIS A 345 -56.74 27.11 -3.35
CA HIS A 345 -55.52 27.61 -2.71
C HIS A 345 -54.69 28.47 -3.65
N PHE A 346 -54.62 28.09 -4.92
CA PHE A 346 -53.87 28.80 -5.94
C PHE A 346 -54.43 30.21 -6.15
N ALA A 347 -55.73 30.32 -6.46
CA ALA A 347 -56.36 31.62 -6.68
C ALA A 347 -56.34 32.52 -5.43
N ALA A 348 -56.41 31.94 -4.23
CA ALA A 348 -56.42 32.72 -2.99
C ALA A 348 -55.03 33.17 -2.52
N ILE A 349 -53.97 32.42 -2.87
CA ILE A 349 -52.63 32.57 -2.29
C ILE A 349 -51.58 32.57 -3.39
N PHE A 350 -51.45 31.46 -4.12
CA PHE A 350 -50.26 31.21 -4.96
C PHE A 350 -50.24 31.97 -6.28
N GLU A 351 -51.38 32.51 -6.74
CA GLU A 351 -51.47 33.37 -7.93
C GLU A 351 -50.62 34.65 -7.78
N ALA A 352 -50.32 35.08 -6.54
CA ALA A 352 -49.44 36.21 -6.29
C ALA A 352 -47.99 35.99 -6.78
N GLY A 353 -47.53 34.73 -6.81
CA GLY A 353 -46.16 34.35 -7.19
C GLY A 353 -46.06 33.47 -8.43
N PHE A 354 -47.17 32.92 -8.92
CA PHE A 354 -47.18 31.94 -10.00
C PHE A 354 -48.36 32.20 -10.95
N ASP A 355 -48.13 32.07 -12.26
CA ASP A 355 -49.16 32.38 -13.26
C ASP A 355 -50.11 31.21 -13.57
N ASP A 356 -49.67 29.97 -13.37
CA ASP A 356 -50.44 28.76 -13.73
C ASP A 356 -50.28 27.65 -12.67
N PRO A 357 -51.39 27.13 -12.10
CA PRO A 357 -51.34 26.03 -11.14
C PRO A 357 -50.77 24.74 -11.73
N HIS A 358 -50.97 24.47 -13.02
CA HIS A 358 -50.45 23.26 -13.65
C HIS A 358 -48.93 23.33 -13.85
N ALA A 359 -48.39 24.48 -14.28
CA ALA A 359 -46.97 24.72 -14.35
C ALA A 359 -46.29 24.63 -12.98
N LEU A 360 -46.92 25.17 -11.92
CA LEU A 360 -46.43 25.06 -10.55
C LEU A 360 -46.38 23.60 -10.07
N ALA A 361 -47.44 22.82 -10.32
CA ALA A 361 -47.44 21.39 -10.00
C ALA A 361 -46.30 20.65 -10.72
N ALA A 362 -46.11 20.91 -12.01
CA ALA A 362 -45.03 20.29 -12.80
C ALA A 362 -43.63 20.67 -12.28
N LEU A 363 -43.42 21.93 -11.88
CA LEU A 363 -42.17 22.39 -11.25
C LEU A 363 -41.87 21.65 -9.94
N LEU A 364 -42.88 21.46 -9.09
CA LEU A 364 -42.74 20.76 -7.81
C LEU A 364 -42.51 19.25 -8.01
N ASP A 365 -43.16 18.64 -9.00
CA ASP A 365 -42.93 17.24 -9.38
C ASP A 365 -41.51 17.04 -9.92
N ASP A 366 -41.01 17.96 -10.75
CA ASP A 366 -39.63 17.93 -11.24
C ASP A 366 -38.61 18.11 -10.10
N ALA A 367 -38.87 19.01 -9.16
CA ALA A 367 -38.04 19.16 -7.96
C ALA A 367 -38.02 17.87 -7.12
N GLY A 368 -39.16 17.20 -6.97
CA GLY A 368 -39.29 15.91 -6.30
C GLY A 368 -38.51 14.79 -6.99
N ARG A 369 -38.58 14.72 -8.32
CA ARG A 369 -37.83 13.76 -9.14
C ARG A 369 -36.31 13.98 -9.01
N LEU A 370 -35.85 15.22 -9.10
CA LEU A 370 -34.43 15.58 -8.99
C LEU A 370 -33.90 15.36 -7.56
N ARG A 371 -34.72 15.61 -6.54
CA ARG A 371 -34.43 15.20 -5.16
C ARG A 371 -34.23 13.70 -5.05
N ALA A 372 -35.18 12.89 -5.51
CA ALA A 372 -35.08 11.44 -5.46
C ALA A 372 -33.80 10.94 -6.17
N ALA A 373 -33.53 11.45 -7.37
CA ALA A 373 -32.32 11.13 -8.13
C ALA A 373 -31.03 11.47 -7.36
N SER A 374 -30.97 12.65 -6.72
CA SER A 374 -29.79 13.05 -5.92
C SER A 374 -29.56 12.19 -4.68
N HIS A 375 -30.64 11.63 -4.09
CA HIS A 375 -30.56 10.78 -2.91
C HIS A 375 -30.25 9.31 -3.25
N HIS A 376 -30.54 8.86 -4.48
CA HIS A 376 -30.25 7.50 -4.95
C HIS A 376 -28.91 7.34 -5.70
N ALA A 377 -28.07 8.39 -5.73
CA ALA A 377 -26.63 8.46 -5.97
C ALA A 377 -25.99 7.83 -7.24
N HIS A 378 -26.54 6.77 -7.83
CA HIS A 378 -25.91 6.06 -8.94
C HIS A 378 -26.13 6.70 -10.32
N GLU A 379 -27.14 7.57 -10.45
CA GLU A 379 -27.53 8.15 -11.75
C GLU A 379 -27.52 9.68 -11.77
N PHE A 380 -27.17 10.34 -10.67
CA PHE A 380 -27.20 11.81 -10.61
C PHE A 380 -25.97 12.42 -11.29
N THR A 381 -26.21 13.15 -12.37
CA THR A 381 -25.21 13.74 -13.26
C THR A 381 -25.01 15.24 -12.99
N PRO A 382 -23.95 15.86 -13.56
CA PRO A 382 -23.80 17.32 -13.52
C PRO A 382 -24.95 18.09 -14.20
N SER A 383 -25.57 17.52 -15.23
CA SER A 383 -26.78 18.08 -15.85
C SER A 383 -27.94 18.13 -14.87
N ASP A 384 -28.17 17.06 -14.10
CA ASP A 384 -29.24 17.03 -13.10
C ASP A 384 -29.03 18.08 -12.01
N LEU A 385 -27.78 18.36 -11.61
CA LEU A 385 -27.49 19.46 -10.68
C LEU A 385 -27.81 20.83 -11.27
N ARG A 386 -27.56 21.04 -12.57
CA ARG A 386 -27.91 22.28 -13.25
C ARG A 386 -29.43 22.43 -13.32
N ASP A 387 -30.12 21.37 -13.72
CA ASP A 387 -31.57 21.38 -13.87
C ASP A 387 -32.24 21.60 -12.50
N LEU A 388 -31.74 20.97 -11.44
CA LEU A 388 -32.16 21.21 -10.06
C LEU A 388 -32.00 22.68 -9.64
N ARG A 389 -30.90 23.33 -10.02
CA ARG A 389 -30.69 24.76 -9.71
C ARG A 389 -31.64 25.66 -10.49
N ILE A 390 -31.94 25.31 -11.73
CA ILE A 390 -32.90 26.06 -12.56
C ILE A 390 -34.29 25.93 -11.94
N THR A 391 -34.75 24.69 -11.69
CA THR A 391 -36.04 24.41 -11.04
C THR A 391 -36.19 25.19 -9.74
N TRP A 392 -35.17 25.15 -8.86
CA TRP A 392 -35.25 25.89 -7.60
C TRP A 392 -35.21 27.39 -7.76
N ARG A 393 -34.43 27.94 -8.70
CA ARG A 393 -34.49 29.39 -8.97
C ARG A 393 -35.87 29.82 -9.48
N THR A 394 -36.51 28.99 -10.29
CA THR A 394 -37.87 29.27 -10.78
C THR A 394 -38.88 29.25 -9.64
N ILE A 395 -38.82 28.23 -8.76
CA ILE A 395 -39.66 28.17 -7.56
C ILE A 395 -39.38 29.36 -6.64
N GLU A 396 -38.11 29.65 -6.35
CA GLU A 396 -37.67 30.79 -5.53
C GLU A 396 -38.21 32.12 -6.07
N THR A 397 -38.16 32.33 -7.38
CA THR A 397 -38.71 33.56 -8.00
C THR A 397 -40.18 33.76 -7.67
N GLY A 398 -41.00 32.70 -7.69
CA GLY A 398 -42.40 32.81 -7.30
C GLY A 398 -42.60 32.91 -5.78
N LEU A 399 -41.74 32.25 -4.99
CA LEU A 399 -41.82 32.33 -3.53
C LEU A 399 -41.46 33.71 -2.96
N LEU A 400 -40.67 34.51 -3.69
CA LEU A 400 -40.34 35.88 -3.28
C LEU A 400 -41.58 36.78 -3.14
N ALA A 401 -42.68 36.47 -3.83
CA ALA A 401 -43.94 37.21 -3.66
C ALA A 401 -44.54 37.10 -2.25
N PHE A 402 -44.09 36.12 -1.44
CA PHE A 402 -44.57 35.88 -0.08
C PHE A 402 -43.57 36.36 0.98
N THR A 403 -42.44 36.93 0.58
CA THR A 403 -41.50 37.58 1.49
C THR A 403 -41.88 39.04 1.65
N ALA A 404 -41.87 39.55 2.89
CA ALA A 404 -42.19 40.95 3.14
C ALA A 404 -41.14 41.87 2.50
N ASP A 405 -41.59 42.96 1.86
CA ASP A 405 -40.72 43.97 1.23
C ASP A 405 -39.88 44.76 2.24
N TYR A 406 -40.23 44.69 3.52
CA TYR A 406 -39.58 45.43 4.61
C TYR A 406 -39.60 44.62 5.91
N GLU A 407 -38.43 44.49 6.53
CA GLU A 407 -38.32 44.09 7.94
C GLU A 407 -38.44 45.34 8.82
N VAL A 408 -39.35 45.32 9.80
CA VAL A 408 -39.37 46.36 10.84
C VAL A 408 -38.21 46.05 11.78
N GLU A 409 -37.08 46.73 11.60
CA GLU A 409 -36.04 46.76 12.64
C GLU A 409 -36.69 47.34 13.90
N ALA A 410 -36.91 46.48 14.90
CA ALA A 410 -37.36 46.93 16.21
C ALA A 410 -36.32 47.92 16.72
N TRP A 411 -36.74 49.18 16.90
CA TRP A 411 -35.92 50.20 17.54
C TRP A 411 -35.69 49.73 18.98
N GLY A 412 -34.47 49.28 19.26
CA GLY A 412 -34.02 48.89 20.59
C GLY A 412 -34.02 50.06 21.58
#